data_AF-A0AAW5JTE0-F1
#
_entry.id   AF-A0AAW5JTE0-F1
#
_cell.length_a   1.000
_cell.length_b   1.000
_cell.length_c   1.000
_cell.angle_alpha   90.00
_cell.angle_beta   90.00
_cell.angle_gamma   90.00
#
_symmetry.space_group_name_H-M   'P 1'
#
loop_
_entity.id
_entity.type
_entity.pdbx_description
1 polymer ?
#
loop_
_entity_poly.entity_id
_entity_poly.type
_entity_poly.pdbx_seq_one_letter_code
_entity_poly.pdbx_strand_id
1 'polypeptide(L)'
;NLTTTSGDVTLKVPKLKGISFETAIIERYRRRESSVEEALIEMYLAGVSVRRVEDITEALWGSKVSPSTISELNKKAYVHI
;
A
#
# COMPACT_ATOMS: atom_id res chain seq x y z
N ASN A 1 -3.98 -2.53 -10.16
CA ASN A 1 -4.23 -3.59 -9.16
C ASN A 1 -4.18 -2.94 -7.79
N LEU A 2 -5.03 -3.40 -6.87
CA LEU A 2 -5.01 -3.02 -5.47
C LEU A 2 -4.24 -4.13 -4.73
N THR A 3 -3.15 -3.77 -4.07
CA THR A 3 -2.40 -4.71 -3.23
C THR A 3 -3.12 -4.84 -1.90
N THR A 4 -3.52 -6.06 -1.56
CA THR A 4 -4.19 -6.40 -0.30
C THR A 4 -3.33 -7.37 0.48
N THR A 5 -3.68 -7.61 1.74
CA THR A 5 -3.00 -8.61 2.57
C THR A 5 -3.01 -10.02 1.95
N SER A 6 -3.99 -10.32 1.09
CA SER A 6 -4.11 -11.60 0.37
C SER A 6 -3.46 -11.59 -1.03
N GLY A 7 -2.72 -10.54 -1.38
CA GLY A 7 -2.08 -10.35 -2.69
C GLY A 7 -2.78 -9.31 -3.56
N ASP A 8 -2.37 -9.27 -4.84
CA ASP A 8 -2.86 -8.28 -5.81
C ASP A 8 -4.26 -8.62 -6.35
N VAL A 9 -5.19 -7.67 -6.20
CA VAL A 9 -6.57 -7.78 -6.68
C VAL A 9 -6.81 -6.83 -7.85
N THR A 10 -7.44 -7.33 -8.91
CA THR A 10 -7.88 -6.49 -10.04
C THR A 10 -9.32 -6.03 -9.80
N LEU A 11 -9.51 -4.74 -9.55
CA LEU A 11 -10.82 -4.16 -9.29
C LEU A 11 -11.50 -3.71 -10.59
N LYS A 12 -12.78 -4.07 -10.75
CA LYS A 12 -13.65 -3.50 -11.79
C LYS A 12 -14.39 -2.30 -11.20
N VAL A 13 -13.83 -1.11 -11.41
CA VAL A 13 -14.44 0.13 -10.92
C VAL A 13 -15.43 0.68 -11.97
N PRO A 14 -16.71 0.89 -11.63
CA PRO A 14 -17.68 1.49 -12.52
C PRO A 14 -17.24 2.89 -12.99
N LYS A 15 -17.44 3.17 -14.29
CA LYS A 15 -17.25 4.52 -14.85
C LYS A 15 -18.60 5.10 -15.21
N LEU A 16 -19.02 6.11 -14.45
CA LEU A 16 -20.27 6.82 -14.68
C LEU A 16 -20.02 7.98 -15.64
N LYS A 17 -20.99 8.27 -16.52
CA LYS A 17 -20.87 9.37 -17.49
C LYS A 17 -21.11 10.69 -16.78
N GLY A 18 -20.13 11.61 -16.84
CA GLY A 18 -20.27 12.98 -16.34
C GLY A 18 -20.12 13.15 -14.82
N ILE A 19 -19.94 12.08 -14.06
CA ILE A 19 -19.72 12.11 -12.60
C ILE A 19 -18.64 11.11 -12.19
N SER A 20 -17.89 11.41 -11.14
CA SER A 20 -16.96 10.45 -10.53
C SER A 20 -17.73 9.43 -9.70
N PHE A 21 -17.35 8.16 -9.83
CA PHE A 21 -17.78 7.12 -8.90
C PHE A 21 -16.85 7.12 -7.69
N GLU A 22 -17.41 7.33 -6.50
CA GLU A 22 -16.70 7.24 -5.22
C GLU A 22 -17.14 5.97 -4.51
N THR A 23 -16.17 5.24 -3.95
CA THR A 23 -16.46 4.02 -3.20
C THR A 23 -16.39 4.33 -1.71
N ALA A 24 -17.26 3.70 -0.91
CA ALA A 24 -17.29 3.90 0.53
C ALA A 24 -16.12 3.21 1.28
N ILE A 25 -15.46 2.24 0.63
CA ILE A 25 -14.46 1.36 1.27
C ILE A 25 -13.05 1.70 0.79
N ILE A 26 -12.89 2.01 -0.50
CA ILE A 26 -11.60 2.22 -1.16
C ILE A 26 -11.56 3.64 -1.72
N GLU A 27 -10.63 4.44 -1.23
CA GLU A 27 -10.42 5.78 -1.74
C GLU A 27 -9.91 5.79 -3.19
N ARG A 28 -10.21 6.88 -3.89
CA ARG A 28 -9.80 7.04 -5.28
C ARG A 28 -8.27 7.08 -5.38
N TYR A 29 -7.73 6.37 -6.37
CA TYR A 29 -6.29 6.21 -6.62
C TYR A 29 -5.52 5.42 -5.56
N ARG A 30 -6.19 4.88 -4.54
CA ARG A 30 -5.55 4.02 -3.56
C ARG A 30 -5.02 2.75 -4.25
N ARG A 31 -3.73 2.47 -4.05
CA ARG A 31 -3.04 1.32 -4.64
C ARG A 31 -2.77 0.19 -3.64
N ARG A 32 -2.87 0.47 -2.34
CA ARG A 32 -2.62 -0.47 -1.25
C ARG A 32 -3.69 -0.32 -0.18
N GLU A 33 -4.09 -1.43 0.41
CA GLU A 33 -4.92 -1.46 1.62
C GLU A 33 -4.20 -0.77 2.79
N SER A 34 -4.94 -0.13 3.72
CA SER A 34 -4.35 0.52 4.92
C SER A 34 -3.48 -0.45 5.70
N SER A 35 -3.95 -1.68 5.92
CA SER A 35 -3.23 -2.69 6.70
C SER A 35 -1.88 -3.05 6.10
N VAL A 36 -1.73 -2.99 4.77
CA VAL A 36 -0.43 -3.20 4.11
C VAL A 36 0.50 -2.02 4.36
N GLU A 37 -0.01 -0.79 4.30
CA GLU A 37 0.78 0.42 4.58
C GLU A 37 1.22 0.48 6.05
N GLU A 38 0.35 0.12 6.97
CA GLU A 38 0.63 0.02 8.41
C GLU A 38 1.73 -1.00 8.70
N ALA A 39 1.62 -2.22 8.15
CA ALA A 39 2.64 -3.25 8.32
C ALA A 39 4.03 -2.81 7.80
N LEU A 40 4.09 -2.06 6.69
CA LEU A 40 5.34 -1.51 6.16
C LEU A 40 5.98 -0.50 7.12
N ILE A 41 5.17 0.37 7.73
CA ILE A 41 5.63 1.36 8.70
C ILE A 41 6.11 0.66 9.98
N GLU A 42 5.35 -0.30 10.50
CA GLU A 42 5.74 -1.08 11.69
C GLU A 42 7.07 -1.82 11.49
N MET A 43 7.28 -2.44 10.32
CA MET A 43 8.56 -3.07 9.99
C MET A 43 9.72 -2.07 10.05
N TYR A 44 9.52 -0.86 9.49
CA TYR A 44 10.53 0.18 9.54
C TYR A 44 10.82 0.65 10.99
N LEU A 45 9.78 0.86 11.79
CA LEU A 45 9.90 1.24 13.20
C LEU A 45 10.58 0.15 14.04
N ALA A 46 10.38 -1.12 13.69
CA ALA A 46 11.07 -2.26 14.29
C ALA A 46 12.55 -2.39 13.85
N GLY A 47 13.05 -1.49 13.01
CA GLY A 47 14.44 -1.46 12.54
C GLY A 47 14.73 -2.42 11.38
N VAL A 48 13.69 -2.92 10.69
CA VAL A 48 13.89 -3.73 9.48
C VAL A 48 14.39 -2.81 8.36
N SER A 49 15.53 -3.16 7.76
CA SER A 49 16.09 -2.38 6.66
C SER A 49 15.16 -2.38 5.45
N VAL A 50 15.14 -1.27 4.72
CA VAL A 50 14.24 -1.09 3.57
C VAL A 50 14.40 -2.19 2.51
N ARG A 51 15.63 -2.69 2.31
CA ARG A 51 15.89 -3.83 1.41
C ARG A 51 15.26 -5.12 1.92
N ARG A 52 15.36 -5.38 3.23
CA ARG A 52 14.76 -6.58 3.84
C ARG A 52 13.23 -6.51 3.82
N VAL A 53 12.65 -5.32 3.95
CA VAL A 53 11.20 -5.12 3.76
C VAL A 53 10.78 -5.48 2.34
N GLU A 54 11.54 -5.07 1.32
CA GLU A 54 11.28 -5.45 -0.07
C GLU A 54 11.26 -6.98 -0.25
N ASP A 55 12.27 -7.69 0.27
CA ASP A 55 12.34 -9.16 0.22
C ASP A 55 11.14 -9.83 0.93
N ILE A 56 10.74 -9.31 2.10
CA ILE A 56 9.58 -9.81 2.86
C ILE A 56 8.28 -9.61 2.06
N THR A 57 8.09 -8.43 1.46
CA THR A 57 6.89 -8.14 0.68
C THR A 57 6.75 -9.00 -0.57
N GLU A 58 7.88 -9.31 -1.23
CA GLU A 58 7.89 -10.24 -2.35
C GLU A 58 7.54 -11.66 -1.90
N ALA A 59 8.12 -12.12 -0.79
CA ALA A 59 7.87 -13.46 -0.27
C ALA A 59 6.42 -13.66 0.21
N LEU A 60 5.82 -12.65 0.84
CA LEU A 60 4.47 -12.73 1.43
C LEU A 60 3.36 -12.39 0.44
N TRP A 61 3.54 -11.36 -0.38
CA TRP A 61 2.48 -10.81 -1.24
C TRP A 61 2.75 -10.97 -2.73
N GLY A 62 3.87 -11.57 -3.12
CA GLY A 62 4.23 -11.78 -4.53
C GLY A 62 4.50 -10.48 -5.30
N SER A 63 4.60 -9.34 -4.60
CA SER A 63 4.80 -8.02 -5.19
C SER A 63 5.89 -7.28 -4.42
N LYS A 64 6.88 -6.74 -5.14
CA LYS A 64 7.94 -5.94 -4.51
C LYS A 64 7.44 -4.53 -4.23
N VAL A 65 7.62 -4.08 -3.00
CA VAL A 65 7.45 -2.66 -2.65
C VAL A 65 8.80 -1.97 -2.78
N SER A 66 8.89 -0.94 -3.63
CA SER A 66 10.15 -0.25 -3.85
C SER A 66 10.64 0.49 -2.59
N PRO A 67 11.97 0.62 -2.40
CA PRO A 67 12.53 1.39 -1.30
C PRO A 67 12.05 2.85 -1.24
N SER A 68 11.81 3.45 -2.41
CA SER A 68 11.26 4.81 -2.52
C SER A 68 9.84 4.90 -1.98
N THR A 69 9.00 3.89 -2.21
CA THR A 69 7.63 3.83 -1.68
C THR A 69 7.64 3.75 -0.16
N ILE A 70 8.51 2.89 0.40
CA ILE A 70 8.66 2.75 1.86
C ILE A 70 9.14 4.06 2.48
N SER A 71 10.11 4.73 1.86
CA SER A 71 10.60 6.03 2.33
C SER A 71 9.49 7.10 2.30
N GLU A 72 8.65 7.13 1.26
CA GLU A 72 7.53 8.07 1.17
C GLU A 72 6.45 7.78 2.23
N LEU A 73 6.10 6.50 2.43
CA LEU A 73 5.16 6.09 3.47
C LEU A 73 5.64 6.49 4.86
N ASN A 74 6.91 6.24 5.17
CA ASN A 74 7.50 6.64 6.45
C ASN A 74 7.45 8.15 6.64
N LYS A 75 7.80 8.94 5.61
CA LYS A 75 7.70 10.41 5.69
C LYS A 75 6.28 10.87 6.00
N LYS A 76 5.26 10.27 5.38
CA LYS A 76 3.85 10.59 5.67
C LYS A 76 3.47 10.21 7.10
N ALA A 77 3.91 9.06 7.58
CA ALA A 77 3.68 8.63 8.96
C ALA A 77 4.29 9.60 9.98
N TYR A 78 5.54 10.04 9.76
CA TYR A 78 6.23 11.00 10.64
C TYR A 78 5.56 12.38 10.72
N VAL A 79 4.74 12.79 9.75
CA VAL A 79 4.00 14.06 9.80
C VAL A 79 2.76 13.97 10.71
N HIS A 80 2.29 12.75 10.97
CA HIS A 80 1.08 12.48 11.74
C HIS A 80 1.36 11.94 13.15
N ILE A 81 2.63 11.86 13.55
CA ILE A 81 3.12 11.54 14.91
C ILE A 81 3.60 12.83 15.55
#